data_AF-A0AAV1J8I3-F1
#
_entry.id   AF-A0AAV1J8I3-F1
#
_cell.length_a   1.000
_cell.length_b   1.000
_cell.length_c   1.000
_cell.angle_alpha   90.00
_cell.angle_beta   90.00
_cell.angle_gamma   90.00
#
_symmetry.space_group_name_H-M   'P 1'
#
loop_
_entity.id
_entity.type
_entity.pdbx_description
1 polymer ?
#
loop_
_entity_poly.entity_id
_entity_poly.type
_entity_poly.pdbx_seq_one_letter_code
_entity_poly.pdbx_strand_id
1 'polypeptide(L)'
;MNIADPLSRLCIISDCKKTSDDEHVNQIVENAKPCAISMAKIKMHSEQDSEIRKVKVLDAAHEGHPGIVGMKRRLRTKEWWPKIDKDSGCPVKSCKGCTLVELPNQRWELLDAP
;
A
#
# COMPACT_ATOMS: atom_id res chain seq x y z
N MET A 1 3.02 5.37 43.36
CA MET A 1 2.70 5.05 41.96
C MET A 1 2.82 6.35 41.18
N ASN A 2 4.01 6.64 40.66
CA ASN A 2 4.27 7.89 39.93
C ASN A 2 3.93 7.65 38.45
N ILE A 3 2.80 8.21 38.05
CA ILE A 3 2.29 8.24 36.68
C ILE A 3 3.13 9.30 35.97
N ALA A 4 4.37 8.95 35.62
CA ALA A 4 5.10 9.76 34.66
C ALA A 4 4.32 9.70 33.34
N ASP A 5 3.73 10.84 33.00
CA ASP A 5 2.94 11.10 31.81
C ASP A 5 3.64 10.55 30.54
N PRO A 6 2.99 9.68 29.75
CA PRO A 6 3.58 9.06 28.57
C PRO A 6 4.10 10.05 27.52
N LEU A 7 3.72 11.34 27.62
CA LEU A 7 4.11 12.37 26.65
C LEU A 7 5.37 13.15 27.04
N SER A 8 5.96 12.92 28.23
CA SER A 8 7.18 13.61 28.66
C SER A 8 8.43 13.25 27.82
N ARG A 9 8.32 12.28 26.89
CA ARG A 9 9.39 11.86 25.98
C ARG A 9 9.23 12.35 24.53
N LEU A 10 8.17 13.10 24.21
CA LEU A 10 7.95 13.64 22.87
C LEU A 10 8.51 15.07 22.73
N CYS A 11 9.80 15.17 22.37
CA CYS A 11 10.45 16.20 21.49
C CYS A 11 11.98 16.11 21.70
N ILE A 12 12.75 15.48 20.81
CA ILE A 12 13.43 15.99 19.60
C ILE A 12 14.27 17.25 19.84
N ILE A 13 15.60 17.09 19.91
CA ILE A 13 16.57 18.09 19.45
C ILE A 13 17.69 17.36 18.69
N SER A 14 17.83 17.71 17.41
CA SER A 14 18.85 17.23 16.49
C SER A 14 20.11 18.09 16.59
N ASP A 15 21.29 17.46 16.70
CA ASP A 15 22.34 17.46 15.69
C ASP A 15 23.62 16.77 16.23
N CYS A 16 24.15 15.79 15.49
CA CYS A 16 25.44 15.17 15.81
C CYS A 16 26.35 15.17 14.58
N LYS A 17 27.46 15.91 14.69
CA LYS A 17 28.72 15.52 14.07
C LYS A 17 29.89 15.94 14.97
N LYS A 18 30.74 14.98 15.36
CA LYS A 18 32.14 14.91 14.92
C LYS A 18 32.84 13.63 15.41
N THR A 19 33.66 13.13 14.48
CA THR A 19 34.38 11.86 14.43
C THR A 19 35.57 11.77 15.39
N SER A 20 35.62 10.74 16.24
CA SER A 20 36.80 10.26 16.99
C SER A 20 36.67 8.75 17.23
N ASP A 21 37.74 7.97 17.04
CA ASP A 21 37.80 6.49 16.94
C ASP A 21 37.08 5.64 18.02
N ASP A 22 36.56 6.25 19.09
CA ASP A 22 35.56 5.66 20.01
C ASP A 22 34.11 5.64 19.43
N GLU A 23 33.93 6.08 18.19
CA GLU A 23 32.64 6.29 17.52
C GLU A 23 31.92 5.02 17.08
N HIS A 24 32.55 3.84 17.09
CA HIS A 24 31.94 2.68 16.42
C HIS A 24 30.64 2.21 17.08
N VAL A 25 30.60 2.09 18.40
CA VAL A 25 29.39 1.64 19.13
C VAL A 25 28.35 2.77 19.19
N ASN A 26 28.78 4.00 19.43
CA ASN A 26 27.88 5.15 19.49
C ASN A 26 27.25 5.44 18.12
N GLN A 27 28.01 5.33 17.03
CA GLN A 27 27.48 5.47 15.67
C GLN A 27 26.45 4.40 15.32
N ILE A 28 26.65 3.15 15.78
CA ILE A 28 25.66 2.08 15.61
C ILE A 28 24.37 2.44 16.34
N VAL A 29 24.46 2.91 17.59
CA VAL A 29 23.30 3.34 18.37
C VAL A 29 22.60 4.51 17.68
N GLU A 30 23.33 5.55 17.24
CA GLU A 30 22.75 6.70 16.54
C GLU A 30 22.09 6.32 15.20
N ASN A 31 22.71 5.43 14.43
CA ASN A 31 22.17 4.96 13.14
C ASN A 31 20.98 4.01 13.30
N ALA A 32 20.94 3.24 14.40
CA ALA A 32 19.88 2.30 14.71
C ALA A 32 18.68 2.96 15.41
N LYS A 33 18.82 4.21 15.89
CA LYS A 33 17.69 4.95 16.48
C LYS A 33 16.60 5.14 15.43
N PRO A 34 15.37 4.65 15.67
CA PRO A 34 14.26 4.85 14.75
C PRO A 34 13.89 6.34 14.74
N CYS A 35 14.16 7.00 13.62
CA CYS A 35 13.72 8.36 13.39
C CYS A 35 12.42 8.33 12.58
N ALA A 36 11.41 9.06 13.06
CA ALA A 36 10.14 9.19 12.35
C ALA A 36 10.38 9.87 10.99
N ILE A 37 9.98 9.21 9.91
CA ILE A 37 10.04 9.79 8.58
C ILE A 37 8.91 10.81 8.45
N SER A 38 9.23 12.04 8.01
CA SER A 38 8.20 13.06 7.79
C SER A 38 7.23 12.64 6.69
N MET A 39 5.97 13.04 6.82
CA MET A 39 4.95 12.79 5.79
C MET A 39 5.35 13.31 4.41
N ALA A 40 6.02 14.47 4.36
CA ALA A 40 6.56 15.04 3.13
C ALA A 40 7.58 14.11 2.46
N LYS A 41 8.49 13.52 3.26
CA LYS A 41 9.51 12.60 2.76
C LYS A 41 8.90 11.28 2.29
N ILE A 42 7.92 10.74 3.02
CA ILE A 42 7.17 9.54 2.60
C ILE A 42 6.47 9.80 1.27
N LYS A 43 5.73 10.92 1.16
CA LYS A 43 4.98 11.27 -0.05
C LYS A 43 5.90 11.40 -1.26
N MET A 44 6.98 12.16 -1.11
CA MET A 44 7.96 12.39 -2.19
C MET A 44 8.55 11.07 -2.72
N HIS A 45 8.97 10.17 -1.84
CA HIS A 45 9.50 8.86 -2.27
C HIS A 45 8.40 7.95 -2.82
N SER A 46 7.20 8.00 -2.26
CA SER A 46 6.05 7.20 -2.72
C SER A 46 5.54 7.62 -4.11
N GLU A 47 5.79 8.85 -4.52
CA GLU A 47 5.45 9.35 -5.87
C GLU A 47 6.42 8.85 -6.94
N GLN A 48 7.68 8.60 -6.55
CA GLN A 48 8.72 8.09 -7.44
C GLN A 48 8.74 6.55 -7.50
N ASP A 49 8.14 5.88 -6.52
CA ASP A 49 8.08 4.43 -6.46
C ASP A 49 7.07 3.85 -7.46
N SER A 50 7.57 3.03 -8.39
CA SER A 50 6.76 2.45 -9.45
C SER A 50 5.73 1.43 -8.95
N GLU A 51 6.02 0.71 -7.88
CA GLU A 51 5.12 -0.30 -7.33
C GLU A 51 3.96 0.36 -6.58
N ILE A 52 4.26 1.37 -5.75
CA ILE A 52 3.23 2.18 -5.08
C ILE A 52 2.33 2.85 -6.12
N ARG A 53 2.90 3.37 -7.21
CA ARG A 53 2.13 3.95 -8.31
C ARG A 53 1.19 2.92 -8.95
N LYS A 54 1.66 1.71 -9.24
CA LYS A 54 0.82 0.64 -9.82
C LYS A 54 -0.36 0.29 -8.91
N VAL A 55 -0.14 0.14 -7.61
CA VAL A 55 -1.21 -0.16 -6.64
C VAL A 55 -2.29 0.92 -6.70
N LYS A 56 -1.91 2.21 -6.65
CA LYS A 56 -2.88 3.32 -6.73
C LYS A 56 -3.68 3.33 -8.03
N VAL A 57 -3.01 3.07 -9.16
CA VAL A 57 -3.68 3.01 -10.47
C VAL A 57 -4.64 1.82 -10.55
N LEU A 58 -4.24 0.66 -10.03
CA LEU A 58 -5.08 -0.53 -10.01
C LEU A 58 -6.33 -0.33 -9.14
N ASP A 59 -6.17 0.28 -7.96
CA ASP A 59 -7.29 0.63 -7.08
C ASP A 59 -8.26 1.59 -7.78
N ALA A 60 -7.74 2.66 -8.38
CA ALA A 60 -8.55 3.64 -9.12
C ALA A 60 -9.27 3.00 -10.33
N ALA A 61 -8.61 2.11 -11.08
CA ALA A 61 -9.23 1.42 -12.20
C ALA A 61 -10.33 0.43 -11.76
N HIS A 62 -10.22 -0.10 -10.54
CA HIS A 62 -11.18 -1.01 -9.92
C HIS A 62 -12.39 -0.29 -9.28
N GLU A 63 -12.34 1.03 -9.08
CA GLU A 63 -13.47 1.81 -8.56
C GLU A 63 -14.76 1.56 -9.34
N GLY A 64 -15.85 1.27 -8.63
CA GLY A 64 -17.14 0.92 -9.24
C GLY A 64 -17.21 -0.51 -9.81
N HIS A 65 -16.28 -1.40 -9.45
CA HIS A 65 -16.30 -2.84 -9.73
C HIS A 65 -16.60 -3.22 -11.19
N PRO A 66 -15.86 -2.68 -12.18
CA PRO A 66 -16.15 -2.88 -13.61
C PRO A 66 -15.85 -4.31 -14.13
N GLY A 67 -15.40 -5.22 -13.27
CA GLY A 67 -14.89 -6.53 -13.65
C GLY A 67 -13.57 -6.48 -14.43
N ILE A 68 -13.01 -7.66 -14.73
CA ILE A 68 -11.68 -7.78 -15.33
C ILE A 68 -11.55 -7.14 -16.72
N VAL A 69 -12.60 -7.24 -17.55
CA VAL A 69 -12.59 -6.67 -18.91
C VAL A 69 -12.65 -5.15 -18.85
N GLY A 70 -13.55 -4.59 -18.03
CA GLY A 70 -13.69 -3.15 -17.85
C GLY A 70 -12.44 -2.53 -17.22
N MET A 71 -11.83 -3.21 -16.25
CA MET A 71 -10.59 -2.77 -15.62
C MET A 71 -9.42 -2.74 -16.62
N LYS A 72 -9.21 -3.80 -17.42
CA LYS A 72 -8.19 -3.81 -18.49
C LYS A 72 -8.38 -2.67 -19.48
N ARG A 73 -9.63 -2.42 -19.89
CA ARG A 73 -9.96 -1.29 -20.78
C ARG A 73 -9.56 0.05 -20.16
N ARG A 74 -9.86 0.29 -18.88
CA ARG A 74 -9.51 1.53 -18.17
C ARG A 74 -8.00 1.73 -18.02
N LEU A 75 -7.27 0.66 -17.74
CA LEU A 75 -5.82 0.72 -17.58
C LEU A 75 -5.13 1.08 -18.89
N ARG A 76 -5.49 0.40 -19.98
CA ARG A 76 -4.85 0.56 -21.30
C ARG A 76 -5.07 1.94 -21.95
N THR A 77 -6.00 2.77 -21.45
CA THR A 77 -6.22 4.11 -22.01
C THR A 77 -5.28 5.17 -21.44
N LYS A 78 -4.74 4.96 -20.24
CA LYS A 78 -3.95 5.99 -19.53
C LYS A 78 -2.56 5.52 -19.13
N GLU A 79 -2.34 4.20 -19.05
CA GLU A 79 -1.16 3.64 -18.40
C GLU A 79 -0.60 2.46 -19.17
N TRP A 80 0.70 2.22 -18.98
CA TRP A 80 1.41 1.06 -19.53
C TRP A 80 2.54 0.60 -18.61
N TRP A 81 2.64 -0.71 -18.39
CA TRP A 81 3.80 -1.38 -17.80
C TRP A 81 3.82 -2.87 -18.18
N PRO A 82 4.97 -3.57 -18.06
CA PRO A 82 5.05 -5.00 -18.33
C PRO A 82 4.08 -5.80 -17.45
N LYS A 83 3.33 -6.73 -18.05
CA LYS A 83 2.36 -7.61 -17.37
C LYS A 83 1.13 -6.89 -16.74
N ILE A 84 0.79 -5.68 -17.19
CA ILE A 84 -0.40 -4.93 -16.75
C ILE A 84 -1.71 -5.73 -16.74
N ASP A 85 -1.94 -6.57 -17.74
CA ASP A 85 -3.13 -7.42 -17.80
C ASP A 85 -3.14 -8.51 -16.72
N LYS A 86 -1.96 -9.03 -16.36
CA LYS A 86 -1.82 -10.03 -15.29
C LYS A 86 -2.11 -9.36 -13.94
N ASP A 87 -1.55 -8.16 -13.74
CA ASP A 87 -1.70 -7.41 -12.49
C ASP A 87 -3.14 -6.93 -12.29
N SER A 88 -3.86 -6.58 -13.37
CA SER A 88 -5.28 -6.20 -13.34
C SER A 88 -6.22 -7.28 -12.76
N GLY A 89 -5.79 -8.55 -12.76
CA GLY A 89 -6.56 -9.65 -12.21
C GLY A 89 -6.55 -9.72 -10.69
N CYS A 90 -5.52 -9.17 -10.02
CA CYS A 90 -5.37 -9.30 -8.57
C CYS A 90 -6.49 -8.56 -7.80
N PRO A 91 -6.80 -7.28 -8.12
CA PRO A 91 -7.84 -6.53 -7.38
C PRO A 91 -9.25 -7.08 -7.59
N VAL A 92 -9.57 -7.58 -8.78
CA VAL A 92 -10.88 -8.17 -9.08
C VAL A 92 -11.06 -9.47 -8.31
N LYS A 93 -10.05 -10.34 -8.27
CA LYS A 93 -10.11 -11.64 -7.59
C LYS A 93 -10.13 -11.53 -6.07
N SER A 94 -9.47 -10.52 -5.50
CA SER A 94 -9.46 -10.28 -4.05
C SER A 94 -10.67 -9.47 -3.57
N CYS A 95 -11.44 -8.87 -4.48
CA CYS A 95 -12.61 -8.07 -4.13
C CYS A 95 -13.86 -8.94 -3.93
N LYS A 96 -14.37 -8.98 -2.69
CA LYS A 96 -15.61 -9.68 -2.33
C LYS A 96 -16.81 -9.27 -3.20
N GLY A 97 -16.92 -7.99 -3.56
CA GLY A 97 -18.01 -7.50 -4.41
C GLY A 97 -17.95 -8.07 -5.82
N CYS A 98 -16.76 -8.07 -6.44
CA CYS A 98 -16.54 -8.70 -7.73
C CYS A 98 -16.77 -10.22 -7.66
N THR A 99 -16.23 -10.90 -6.65
CA THR A 99 -16.39 -12.35 -6.46
C THR A 99 -17.85 -12.75 -6.33
N LEU A 100 -18.66 -11.98 -5.60
CA LEU A 100 -20.08 -12.28 -5.41
C LEU A 100 -20.87 -12.23 -6.73
N VAL A 101 -20.57 -11.28 -7.60
CA VAL A 101 -21.26 -11.10 -8.90
C VAL A 101 -20.81 -12.12 -9.94
N GLU A 102 -19.62 -12.71 -9.78
CA GLU A 102 -19.13 -13.80 -10.66
C GLU A 102 -19.79 -15.16 -10.36
N LEU A 103 -20.49 -15.32 -9.23
CA LEU A 103 -21.15 -16.59 -8.91
C LEU A 103 -22.33 -16.85 -9.87
N PRO A 104 -22.45 -18.07 -10.43
CA PRO A 104 -23.60 -18.43 -11.24
C PRO A 104 -24.88 -18.27 -10.40
N ASN A 105 -25.89 -17.63 -11.00
CA ASN A 105 -27.18 -17.43 -10.38
C ASN A 105 -27.86 -18.78 -10.12
N GLN A 106 -27.72 -19.33 -8.91
CA GLN A 106 -28.29 -20.62 -8.52
C GLN A 106 -29.82 -20.62 -8.37
N ARG A 107 -30.51 -19.55 -8.79
CA ARG A 107 -31.94 -19.35 -8.51
C ARG A 107 -32.87 -20.30 -9.29
N TRP A 108 -32.40 -21.00 -10.32
CA TRP A 108 -33.25 -21.88 -11.14
C TRP A 108 -33.08 -23.38 -10.82
N GLU A 109 -32.07 -23.78 -10.05
CA GLU A 109 -31.83 -25.19 -9.72
C GLU A 109 -32.71 -25.74 -8.57
N LEU A 110 -33.53 -24.88 -7.94
CA LEU A 110 -34.44 -25.27 -6.84
C LEU A 110 -35.92 -25.38 -7.25
N LEU A 111 -36.29 -24.98 -8.47
CA LEU A 111 -37.68 -25.02 -8.95
C LEU A 111 -38.00 -26.27 -9.79
N ASP A 112 -36.98 -27.02 -10.22
CA ASP A 112 -37.10 -28.23 -11.04
C ASP A 112 -36.67 -29.52 -10.29
N ALA A 113 -36.64 -29.50 -8.95
CA ALA A 113 -36.38 -30.72 -8.17
C ALA A 113 -37.59 -31.67 -8.27
N PRO A 114 -37.40 -32.95 -8.67
CA PRO A 114 -38.48 -33.92 -8.86
C PRO A 114 -39.19 -34.31 -7.56
#